data_AF-A0A5C8ZGE1-F1
#
_entry.id   AF-A0A5C8ZGE1-F1
#
_cell.length_a   1.000
_cell.length_b   1.000
_cell.length_c   1.000
_cell.angle_alpha   90.00
_cell.angle_beta   90.00
_cell.angle_gamma   90.00
#
_symmetry.space_group_name_H-M   'P 1'
#
loop_
_entity.id
_entity.type
_entity.pdbx_description
1 polymer ?
#
loop_
_entity_poly.entity_id
_entity_poly.type
_entity_poly.pdbx_seq_one_letter_code
_entity_poly.pdbx_strand_id
1 'polypeptide(L)'
;MAHPADVGVVLDPLHLYARRKAPGRQVAIVSGGGAGHEPMHAGFLGPGGLDAACPGLVFTSPHHRQVHAAARGVAGPGGVLLVVKNYTGDVICFAIAAERLRAEGVPVETVLVDDDLATEGTPSDGDDDGGTASQRRGTAATVLVEKVLGAAADRGDDLASLAALGRDAAARARSLAVASRAQTSLATGQPAFELGLDELERGVGIHGERAASTTSRPPTRELVAGMVSELLTGLEAAGAGVDDEGVALLVNGLGGATSLELHALRALVGDLLAERGVRVATSLVGTFTAALDMRGFSLTLLALRPGWAELLAAPTATPSLPALPREEAPQVAERLDDASAPGSGDSSTGSPHGQDRDDAGAAVVAAWAQALGEAHDDLTRLDQLAGDGDFGDNVASGLTHAQRRGGTLSAAAGAFLDEVGGSSGPLLGLLLTELVPAVRRGDPSEVGPDVGAALRSGAQAVTRVGGAQVGDRTFLDALVPAADALDAGASLVDAARAAIEGAVGTAQLVGRRGRSRYLGDRALGAPDPGAAAVAALVVVLAQVLDGSPQARALPSPAAVASGTIRE
;
A
#
# COMPACT_ATOMS: atom_id res chain seq x y z
N MET A 1 18.26 21.84 11.23
CA MET A 1 17.93 21.62 12.66
C MET A 1 17.76 20.14 13.02
N ALA A 2 17.06 19.32 12.21
CA ALA A 2 16.92 17.89 12.47
C ALA A 2 18.24 17.08 12.34
N HIS A 3 19.16 17.52 11.47
CA HIS A 3 20.46 16.86 11.24
C HIS A 3 21.65 17.81 11.49
N PRO A 4 21.80 18.37 12.70
CA PRO A 4 22.75 19.44 12.97
C PRO A 4 24.22 18.98 12.89
N ALA A 5 24.47 17.69 13.12
CA ALA A 5 25.78 17.07 13.04
C ALA A 5 26.17 16.66 11.61
N ASP A 6 25.19 16.47 10.72
CA ASP A 6 25.39 15.85 9.42
C ASP A 6 25.29 16.86 8.27
N VAL A 7 24.39 17.85 8.38
CA VAL A 7 24.08 18.79 7.30
C VAL A 7 24.36 20.23 7.72
N GLY A 8 25.15 20.94 6.91
CA GLY A 8 25.36 22.38 6.98
C GLY A 8 24.51 23.12 5.94
N VAL A 9 24.22 24.39 6.22
CA VAL A 9 23.40 25.26 5.37
C VAL A 9 24.13 26.57 5.15
N VAL A 10 24.22 27.00 3.89
CA VAL A 10 24.61 28.36 3.50
C VAL A 10 23.36 29.02 2.94
N LEU A 11 23.09 30.27 3.33
CA LEU A 11 21.84 30.97 2.95
C LEU A 11 21.98 31.83 1.69
N ASP A 12 23.20 32.28 1.36
CA ASP A 12 23.43 33.14 0.20
C ASP A 12 24.75 32.80 -0.54
N PRO A 13 24.68 32.22 -1.75
CA PRO A 13 23.48 31.63 -2.34
C PRO A 13 23.08 30.35 -1.58
N LEU A 14 21.78 30.09 -1.46
CA LEU A 14 21.24 28.98 -0.67
C LEU A 14 21.80 27.61 -1.10
N HIS A 15 22.53 26.89 -0.28
CA HIS A 15 22.89 25.50 -0.57
C HIS A 15 23.15 24.70 0.70
N LEU A 16 23.15 23.39 0.56
CA LEU A 16 23.36 22.45 1.64
C LEU A 16 24.64 21.66 1.39
N TYR A 17 25.36 21.32 2.46
CA TYR A 17 26.59 20.53 2.36
C TYR A 17 26.70 19.51 3.49
N ALA A 18 27.38 18.41 3.22
CA ALA A 18 27.71 17.40 4.22
C ALA A 18 28.80 17.92 5.16
N ARG A 19 28.56 17.87 6.47
CA ARG A 19 29.55 18.28 7.49
C ARG A 19 30.65 17.24 7.70
N ARG A 20 30.38 16.00 7.31
CA ARG A 20 31.33 14.88 7.38
C ARG A 20 31.56 14.31 5.98
N LYS A 21 32.79 13.91 5.72
CA LYS A 21 33.21 13.20 4.50
C LYS A 21 33.94 11.93 4.91
N ALA A 22 33.91 10.90 4.07
CA ALA A 22 34.76 9.74 4.29
C ALA A 22 36.25 10.13 4.16
N PRO A 23 37.15 9.56 4.97
CA PRO A 23 38.58 9.91 4.94
C PRO A 23 39.25 9.73 3.57
N GLY A 24 38.79 8.76 2.77
CA GLY A 24 39.35 8.45 1.45
C GLY A 24 38.87 9.37 0.33
N ARG A 25 37.84 10.18 0.56
CA ARG A 25 37.12 10.91 -0.48
C ARG A 25 37.96 12.04 -1.09
N GLN A 26 38.35 11.89 -2.35
CA GLN A 26 39.14 12.89 -3.10
C GLN A 26 38.28 13.78 -4.01
N VAL A 27 37.23 13.19 -4.59
CA VAL A 27 36.31 13.85 -5.53
C VAL A 27 35.02 14.17 -4.80
N ALA A 28 34.55 15.41 -4.92
CA ALA A 28 33.26 15.80 -4.36
C ALA A 28 32.13 15.47 -5.33
N ILE A 29 31.01 14.97 -4.82
CA ILE A 29 29.79 14.70 -5.59
C ILE A 29 28.75 15.76 -5.25
N VAL A 30 28.25 16.44 -6.27
CA VAL A 30 27.29 17.55 -6.13
C VAL A 30 26.10 17.32 -7.03
N SER A 31 24.91 17.52 -6.48
CA SER A 31 23.65 17.38 -7.20
C SER A 31 22.68 18.49 -6.79
N GLY A 32 21.46 18.45 -7.31
CA GLY A 32 20.43 19.45 -7.03
C GLY A 32 19.32 19.46 -8.06
N GLY A 33 18.46 20.47 -7.95
CA GLY A 33 17.27 20.63 -8.76
C GLY A 33 16.20 21.39 -7.99
N GLY A 34 15.00 21.46 -8.56
CA GLY A 34 13.85 22.00 -7.85
C GLY A 34 13.58 21.31 -6.52
N ALA A 35 13.08 22.06 -5.55
CA ALA A 35 12.52 21.48 -4.33
C ALA A 35 11.19 20.76 -4.62
N GLY A 36 10.70 19.97 -3.67
CA GLY A 36 9.45 19.20 -3.82
C GLY A 36 9.65 17.72 -4.18
N HIS A 37 10.89 17.26 -4.18
CA HIS A 37 11.26 15.86 -4.41
C HIS A 37 11.89 15.19 -3.18
N GLU A 38 11.72 15.78 -2.00
CA GLU A 38 12.35 15.31 -0.77
C GLU A 38 12.02 13.82 -0.51
N PRO A 39 13.01 13.03 -0.05
CA PRO A 39 14.32 13.43 0.47
C PRO A 39 15.38 13.81 -0.59
N MET A 40 15.14 13.59 -1.89
CA MET A 40 16.10 13.96 -2.93
C MET A 40 16.24 15.49 -3.03
N HIS A 41 17.44 16.08 -3.01
CA HIS A 41 18.77 15.50 -2.81
C HIS A 41 19.32 15.73 -1.39
N ALA A 42 18.70 16.64 -0.63
CA ALA A 42 19.20 17.10 0.66
C ALA A 42 19.34 15.97 1.70
N GLY A 43 18.45 14.98 1.65
CA GLY A 43 18.48 13.81 2.52
C GLY A 43 19.62 12.84 2.21
N PHE A 44 20.37 13.06 1.13
CA PHE A 44 21.46 12.20 0.69
C PHE A 44 22.84 12.78 1.00
N LEU A 45 22.91 13.88 1.76
CA LEU A 45 24.17 14.50 2.18
C LEU A 45 24.88 13.69 3.26
N GLY A 46 26.13 13.31 3.01
CA GLY A 46 26.98 12.58 3.94
C GLY A 46 27.83 11.48 3.29
N PRO A 47 28.66 10.77 4.08
CA PRO A 47 29.37 9.58 3.63
C PRO A 47 28.40 8.56 2.98
N GLY A 48 28.82 8.00 1.86
CA GLY A 48 28.05 7.10 1.01
C GLY A 48 27.05 7.80 0.08
N GLY A 49 26.98 9.14 0.10
CA GLY A 49 26.10 9.96 -0.74
C GLY A 49 26.81 11.22 -1.28
N LEU A 50 26.17 12.38 -1.09
CA LEU A 50 26.54 13.67 -1.68
C LEU A 50 27.37 14.54 -0.73
N ASP A 51 28.24 15.39 -1.28
CA ASP A 51 28.95 16.44 -0.53
C ASP A 51 28.16 17.74 -0.48
N ALA A 52 27.42 18.07 -1.54
CA ALA A 52 26.55 19.23 -1.59
C ALA A 52 25.30 18.99 -2.42
N ALA A 53 24.23 19.70 -2.05
CA ALA A 53 22.95 19.68 -2.73
C ALA A 53 22.44 21.13 -2.92
N CYS A 54 21.94 21.43 -4.11
CA CYS A 54 21.45 22.76 -4.47
C CYS A 54 19.93 22.73 -4.65
N PRO A 55 19.14 23.03 -3.60
CA PRO A 55 17.69 23.13 -3.73
C PRO A 55 17.30 24.45 -4.40
N GLY A 56 16.65 24.38 -5.56
CA GLY A 56 15.99 25.53 -6.18
C GLY A 56 14.65 25.83 -5.51
N LEU A 57 13.82 26.65 -6.19
CA LEU A 57 12.42 26.78 -5.78
C LEU A 57 11.67 25.47 -6.09
N VAL A 58 10.44 25.34 -5.59
CA VAL A 58 9.63 24.14 -5.85
C VAL A 58 9.50 23.93 -7.37
N PHE A 59 9.92 22.76 -7.84
CA PHE A 59 9.94 22.35 -9.25
C PHE A 59 10.68 23.30 -10.20
N THR A 60 11.62 24.10 -9.68
CA THR A 60 12.42 25.03 -10.47
C THR A 60 13.90 24.84 -10.17
N SER A 61 14.70 24.64 -11.21
CA SER A 61 16.16 24.44 -11.10
C SER A 61 16.85 25.51 -10.22
N PRO A 62 17.87 25.16 -9.42
CA PRO A 62 18.73 26.14 -8.76
C PRO A 62 19.47 26.97 -9.80
N HIS A 63 19.67 28.27 -9.51
CA HIS A 63 20.41 29.11 -10.45
C HIS A 63 21.91 28.75 -10.47
N HIS A 64 22.59 28.92 -11.61
CA HIS A 64 24.00 28.50 -11.78
C HIS A 64 24.98 29.05 -10.72
N ARG A 65 24.75 30.25 -10.13
CA ARG A 65 25.61 30.79 -9.04
C ARG A 65 25.54 29.95 -7.76
N GLN A 66 24.40 29.31 -7.51
CA GLN A 66 24.15 28.46 -6.36
C GLN A 66 24.93 27.16 -6.51
N VAL A 67 24.80 26.52 -7.68
CA VAL A 67 25.51 25.30 -8.04
C VAL A 67 27.02 25.52 -8.01
N HIS A 68 27.49 26.62 -8.62
CA HIS A 68 28.91 27.00 -8.61
C HIS A 68 29.44 27.20 -7.17
N ALA A 69 28.74 27.98 -6.34
CA ALA A 69 29.17 28.23 -4.96
C ALA A 69 29.22 26.96 -4.11
N ALA A 70 28.19 26.11 -4.23
CA ALA A 70 28.12 24.84 -3.52
C ALA A 70 29.27 23.91 -3.93
N ALA A 71 29.43 23.69 -5.24
CA ALA A 71 30.48 22.83 -5.78
C ALA A 71 31.88 23.35 -5.45
N ARG A 72 32.11 24.66 -5.57
CA ARG A 72 33.38 25.28 -5.21
C ARG A 72 33.69 25.13 -3.72
N GLY A 73 32.68 25.29 -2.86
CA GLY A 73 32.81 25.18 -1.41
C GLY A 73 33.14 23.77 -0.92
N VAL A 74 32.77 22.74 -1.68
CA VAL A 74 33.05 21.34 -1.32
C VAL A 74 34.12 20.65 -2.15
N ALA A 75 34.63 21.29 -3.20
CA ALA A 75 35.63 20.73 -4.11
C ALA A 75 36.83 20.15 -3.36
N GLY A 76 37.11 18.87 -3.60
CA GLY A 76 38.30 18.19 -3.10
C GLY A 76 39.49 18.34 -4.04
N PRO A 77 40.67 17.79 -3.66
CA PRO A 77 41.85 17.79 -4.52
C PRO A 77 41.64 16.99 -5.82
N GLY A 78 40.68 16.04 -5.85
CA GLY A 78 40.30 15.29 -7.04
C GLY A 78 39.28 15.97 -7.94
N GLY A 79 38.80 17.17 -7.58
CA GLY A 79 37.79 17.91 -8.35
C GLY A 79 36.34 17.62 -7.91
N VAL A 80 35.40 17.83 -8.84
CA VAL A 80 33.96 17.73 -8.61
C VAL A 80 33.29 16.91 -9.70
N LEU A 81 32.43 15.97 -9.32
CA LEU A 81 31.46 15.33 -10.21
C LEU A 81 30.08 15.95 -9.99
N LEU A 82 29.48 16.47 -11.06
CA LEU A 82 28.12 16.97 -11.07
C LEU A 82 27.17 15.86 -11.53
N VAL A 83 26.19 15.48 -10.69
CA VAL A 83 25.09 14.58 -11.08
C VAL A 83 23.88 15.44 -11.41
N VAL A 84 23.35 15.30 -12.63
CA VAL A 84 22.33 16.20 -13.18
C VAL A 84 21.17 15.39 -13.72
N LYS A 85 19.96 15.68 -13.25
CA LYS A 85 18.73 15.12 -13.85
C LYS A 85 18.47 15.81 -15.18
N ASN A 86 18.04 15.06 -16.19
CA ASN A 86 17.82 15.61 -17.52
C ASN A 86 16.54 16.45 -17.62
N TYR A 87 16.61 17.67 -17.09
CA TYR A 87 15.65 18.75 -17.29
C TYR A 87 16.39 19.98 -17.81
N THR A 88 15.81 20.67 -18.78
CA THR A 88 16.47 21.80 -19.48
C THR A 88 17.06 22.83 -18.52
N GLY A 89 16.31 23.24 -17.49
CA GLY A 89 16.78 24.19 -16.48
C GLY A 89 17.99 23.69 -15.70
N ASP A 90 17.97 22.42 -15.28
CA ASP A 90 19.06 21.77 -14.55
C ASP A 90 20.30 21.64 -15.43
N VAL A 91 20.15 21.14 -16.66
CA VAL A 91 21.25 20.98 -17.62
C VAL A 91 21.94 22.31 -17.88
N ILE A 92 21.20 23.38 -18.18
CA ILE A 92 21.76 24.71 -18.45
C ILE A 92 22.46 25.26 -17.21
N CYS A 93 21.81 25.24 -16.04
CA CYS A 93 22.38 25.85 -14.84
C CYS A 93 23.64 25.13 -14.35
N PHE A 94 23.65 23.80 -14.39
CA PHE A 94 24.82 23.00 -14.02
C PHE A 94 25.95 23.11 -15.05
N ALA A 95 25.65 23.18 -16.35
CA ALA A 95 26.66 23.40 -17.38
C ALA A 95 27.38 24.76 -17.20
N ILE A 96 26.62 25.84 -16.96
CA ILE A 96 27.23 27.17 -16.69
C ILE A 96 28.09 27.13 -15.41
N ALA A 97 27.66 26.40 -14.38
CA ALA A 97 28.45 26.23 -13.16
C ALA A 97 29.74 25.44 -13.41
N ALA A 98 29.69 24.37 -14.21
CA ALA A 98 30.85 23.58 -14.60
C ALA A 98 31.88 24.41 -15.36
N GLU A 99 31.45 25.21 -16.34
CA GLU A 99 32.35 26.09 -17.11
C GLU A 99 33.06 27.12 -16.21
N ARG A 100 32.34 27.68 -15.23
CA ARG A 100 32.94 28.60 -14.25
C ARG A 100 33.98 27.92 -13.35
N LEU A 101 33.68 26.71 -12.87
CA LEU A 101 34.63 25.93 -12.07
C LEU A 101 35.89 25.56 -12.86
N ARG A 102 35.74 25.15 -14.13
CA ARG A 102 36.86 24.85 -15.03
C ARG A 102 37.72 26.09 -15.29
N ALA A 103 37.10 27.26 -15.49
CA ALA A 103 37.81 28.53 -15.64
C ALA A 103 38.61 28.91 -14.38
N GLU A 104 38.21 28.43 -13.20
CA GLU A 104 38.94 28.57 -11.93
C GLU A 104 39.99 27.45 -11.69
N GLY A 105 40.18 26.55 -12.65
CA GLY A 105 41.12 25.45 -12.56
C GLY A 105 40.65 24.26 -11.71
N VAL A 106 39.35 24.17 -11.39
CA VAL A 106 38.77 22.99 -10.72
C VAL A 106 38.44 21.93 -11.77
N PRO A 107 38.96 20.70 -11.67
CA PRO A 107 38.54 19.60 -12.53
C PRO A 107 37.05 19.28 -12.30
N VAL A 108 36.27 19.23 -13.38
CA VAL A 108 34.83 18.95 -13.32
C VAL A 108 34.40 18.00 -14.42
N GLU A 109 33.71 16.94 -14.02
CA GLU A 109 32.96 16.03 -14.90
C GLU A 109 31.46 16.11 -14.59
N THR A 110 30.64 15.66 -15.54
CA THR A 110 29.18 15.63 -15.41
C THR A 110 28.64 14.26 -15.77
N VAL A 111 27.69 13.78 -14.98
CA VAL A 111 26.84 12.61 -15.25
C VAL A 111 25.41 13.11 -15.41
N LEU A 112 24.85 12.90 -16.60
CA LEU A 112 23.45 13.16 -16.89
C LEU A 112 22.64 11.89 -16.63
N VAL A 113 21.53 12.01 -15.90
CA VAL A 113 20.60 10.91 -15.64
C VAL A 113 19.32 11.15 -16.43
N ASP A 114 18.95 10.19 -17.29
CA ASP A 114 17.90 10.26 -18.31
C ASP A 114 17.07 8.95 -18.36
N ASP A 115 16.69 8.44 -17.20
CA ASP A 115 16.15 7.09 -17.00
C ASP A 115 14.67 6.90 -17.40
N ASP A 116 13.90 7.98 -17.55
CA ASP A 116 12.44 7.90 -17.71
C ASP A 116 12.01 7.51 -19.14
N LEU A 117 11.48 6.30 -19.26
CA LEU A 117 11.00 5.74 -20.53
C LEU A 117 9.78 6.47 -21.10
N ALA A 118 9.00 7.17 -20.26
CA ALA A 118 7.75 7.80 -20.71
C ALA A 118 7.94 8.91 -21.76
N THR A 119 9.13 9.51 -21.79
CA THR A 119 9.49 10.61 -22.70
C THR A 119 10.41 10.16 -23.85
N GLU A 120 10.60 8.85 -24.02
CA GLU A 120 11.38 8.35 -25.15
C GLU A 120 10.65 8.65 -26.47
N GLY A 121 11.32 9.37 -27.39
CA GLY A 121 10.77 9.71 -28.71
C GLY A 121 9.85 10.93 -28.75
N THR A 122 9.71 11.70 -27.66
CA THR A 122 8.97 12.97 -27.69
C THR A 122 9.81 14.08 -28.33
N PRO A 123 9.27 14.91 -29.25
CA PRO A 123 9.99 16.03 -29.85
C PRO A 123 10.48 16.99 -28.77
N SER A 124 11.74 17.45 -28.88
CA SER A 124 12.28 18.46 -27.98
C SER A 124 12.17 19.85 -28.63
N ASP A 125 11.93 20.89 -27.82
CA ASP A 125 12.04 22.28 -28.30
C ASP A 125 13.52 22.58 -28.64
N GLY A 126 13.95 22.24 -29.86
CA GLY A 126 15.32 22.44 -30.32
C GLY A 126 15.91 21.45 -31.32
N ASP A 127 15.11 20.58 -31.95
CA ASP A 127 15.53 19.51 -32.88
C ASP A 127 16.16 19.98 -34.23
N ASP A 128 17.01 21.02 -34.26
CA ASP A 128 17.72 21.50 -35.46
C ASP A 128 19.26 21.38 -35.38
N ASP A 129 19.82 20.79 -34.32
CA ASP A 129 21.24 20.44 -34.27
C ASP A 129 21.39 18.93 -34.02
N GLY A 130 21.85 18.19 -35.03
CA GLY A 130 21.82 16.72 -35.10
C GLY A 130 22.74 16.00 -34.11
N GLY A 131 22.51 16.20 -32.81
CA GLY A 131 23.26 15.64 -31.69
C GLY A 131 22.55 14.49 -30.98
N THR A 132 23.37 13.59 -30.43
CA THR A 132 23.03 12.37 -29.69
C THR A 132 22.50 12.62 -28.26
N ALA A 133 21.81 13.73 -28.00
CA ALA A 133 21.29 14.05 -26.67
C ALA A 133 20.01 13.26 -26.38
N SER A 134 19.95 12.59 -25.23
CA SER A 134 18.77 11.83 -24.81
C SER A 134 17.59 12.77 -24.51
N GLN A 135 16.42 12.42 -25.04
CA GLN A 135 15.15 13.15 -24.85
C GLN A 135 14.46 12.82 -23.52
N ARG A 136 14.96 11.82 -22.78
CA ARG A 136 14.29 11.29 -21.59
C ARG A 136 14.55 12.12 -20.34
N ARG A 137 13.54 12.28 -19.48
CA ARG A 137 13.69 12.94 -18.18
C ARG A 137 14.57 12.14 -17.22
N GLY A 138 15.22 12.83 -16.29
CA GLY A 138 15.90 12.20 -15.14
C GLY A 138 14.99 12.12 -13.92
N THR A 139 14.77 10.91 -13.39
CA THR A 139 13.81 10.67 -12.30
C THR A 139 14.44 9.82 -11.18
N ALA A 140 13.79 8.72 -10.79
CA ALA A 140 14.11 7.97 -9.58
C ALA A 140 15.43 7.17 -9.69
N ALA A 141 15.95 6.88 -10.88
CA ALA A 141 17.26 6.24 -11.02
C ALA A 141 18.40 7.09 -10.45
N THR A 142 18.21 8.41 -10.38
CA THR A 142 19.17 9.34 -9.77
C THR A 142 19.54 8.91 -8.35
N VAL A 143 18.60 8.34 -7.58
CA VAL A 143 18.85 7.83 -6.23
C VAL A 143 19.88 6.70 -6.23
N LEU A 144 19.74 5.75 -7.16
CA LEU A 144 20.65 4.60 -7.29
C LEU A 144 22.02 5.04 -7.84
N VAL A 145 22.02 5.96 -8.82
CA VAL A 145 23.25 6.54 -9.38
C VAL A 145 24.04 7.28 -8.30
N GLU A 146 23.38 8.13 -7.50
CA GLU A 146 24.02 8.86 -6.40
C GLU A 146 24.53 7.91 -5.32
N LYS A 147 23.83 6.80 -5.03
CA LYS A 147 24.30 5.79 -4.08
C LYS A 147 25.57 5.09 -4.55
N VAL A 148 25.59 4.65 -5.82
CA VAL A 148 26.75 3.96 -6.42
C VAL A 148 27.96 4.90 -6.47
N LEU A 149 27.76 6.13 -6.93
CA LEU A 149 28.81 7.15 -6.99
C LEU A 149 29.30 7.57 -5.60
N GLY A 150 28.39 7.75 -4.63
CA GLY A 150 28.73 8.12 -3.27
C GLY A 150 29.62 7.09 -2.60
N ALA A 151 29.31 5.80 -2.76
CA ALA A 151 30.12 4.70 -2.25
C ALA A 151 31.49 4.60 -2.95
N ALA A 152 31.54 4.73 -4.27
CA ALA A 152 32.79 4.71 -5.04
C ALA A 152 33.70 5.91 -4.70
N ALA A 153 33.12 7.10 -4.52
CA ALA A 153 33.87 8.29 -4.13
C ALA A 153 34.43 8.16 -2.70
N ASP A 154 33.71 7.51 -1.78
CA ASP A 154 34.19 7.22 -0.43
C ASP A 154 35.34 6.19 -0.41
N ARG A 155 35.37 5.26 -1.38
CA ARG A 155 36.50 4.35 -1.62
C ARG A 155 37.76 5.08 -2.11
N GLY A 156 37.61 6.31 -2.59
CA GLY A 156 38.70 7.16 -3.08
C GLY A 156 38.93 7.07 -4.59
N ASP A 157 37.95 6.57 -5.34
CA ASP A 157 38.02 6.50 -6.81
C ASP A 157 38.21 7.90 -7.42
N ASP A 158 38.95 7.97 -8.54
CA ASP A 158 39.24 9.23 -9.23
C ASP A 158 38.06 9.76 -10.07
N LEU A 159 38.16 11.02 -10.48
CA LEU A 159 37.08 11.73 -11.17
C LEU A 159 36.66 11.06 -12.50
N ALA A 160 37.63 10.56 -13.27
CA ALA A 160 37.36 9.91 -14.54
C ALA A 160 36.64 8.57 -14.34
N SER A 161 37.07 7.79 -13.35
CA SER A 161 36.46 6.51 -12.98
C SER A 161 35.03 6.70 -12.47
N LEU A 162 34.79 7.72 -11.64
CA LEU A 162 33.47 8.06 -11.16
C LEU A 162 32.55 8.55 -12.29
N ALA A 163 33.06 9.39 -13.19
CA ALA A 163 32.28 9.84 -14.35
C ALA A 163 31.90 8.67 -15.28
N ALA A 164 32.82 7.74 -15.52
CA ALA A 164 32.54 6.52 -16.30
C ALA A 164 31.51 5.63 -15.61
N LEU A 165 31.66 5.38 -14.30
CA LEU A 165 30.72 4.60 -13.50
C LEU A 165 29.31 5.21 -13.52
N GLY A 166 29.20 6.53 -13.33
CA GLY A 166 27.92 7.22 -13.31
C GLY A 166 27.22 7.22 -14.67
N ARG A 167 27.95 7.40 -15.77
CA ARG A 167 27.39 7.31 -17.13
C ARG A 167 26.90 5.90 -17.44
N ASP A 168 27.67 4.89 -17.07
CA ASP A 168 27.28 3.48 -17.25
C ASP A 168 26.07 3.14 -16.36
N ALA A 169 26.02 3.61 -15.12
CA ALA A 169 24.86 3.43 -14.24
C ALA A 169 23.59 4.10 -14.81
N ALA A 170 23.70 5.34 -15.29
CA ALA A 170 22.59 6.04 -15.94
C ALA A 170 22.10 5.30 -17.21
N ALA A 171 23.04 4.86 -18.06
CA ALA A 171 22.72 4.13 -19.28
C ALA A 171 22.02 2.78 -19.00
N ARG A 172 22.33 2.14 -17.87
CA ARG A 172 21.79 0.85 -17.40
C ARG A 172 20.60 0.98 -16.44
N ALA A 173 20.03 2.17 -16.28
CA ALA A 173 18.86 2.40 -15.44
C ALA A 173 17.63 2.79 -16.27
N ARG A 174 16.47 2.22 -15.95
CA ARG A 174 15.18 2.62 -16.51
C ARG A 174 14.16 2.84 -15.43
N SER A 175 13.32 3.85 -15.62
CA SER A 175 12.22 4.20 -14.72
C SER A 175 10.92 4.41 -15.47
N LEU A 176 9.83 4.13 -14.77
CA LEU A 176 8.49 4.43 -15.24
C LEU A 176 7.58 4.74 -14.06
N ALA A 177 6.80 5.81 -14.17
CA ALA A 177 5.90 6.30 -13.13
C ALA A 177 4.42 6.17 -13.51
N VAL A 178 3.55 6.12 -12.51
CA VAL A 178 2.09 6.18 -12.68
C VAL A 178 1.45 6.87 -11.49
N ALA A 179 0.43 7.70 -11.74
CA ALA A 179 -0.34 8.38 -10.70
C ALA A 179 -1.85 8.23 -10.90
N SER A 180 -2.57 8.14 -9.77
CA SER A 180 -4.03 8.18 -9.69
C SER A 180 -4.56 9.53 -9.21
N ARG A 181 -3.68 10.41 -8.73
CA ARG A 181 -4.00 11.82 -8.42
C ARG A 181 -2.74 12.66 -8.58
N ALA A 182 -2.87 13.80 -9.25
CA ALA A 182 -1.82 14.81 -9.32
C ALA A 182 -1.46 15.35 -7.93
N GLN A 183 -0.28 15.94 -7.82
CA GLN A 183 0.08 16.74 -6.65
C GLN A 183 -0.81 17.97 -6.50
N THR A 184 -0.92 18.47 -5.28
CA THR A 184 -1.56 19.74 -4.95
C THR A 184 -0.64 20.89 -5.39
N SER A 185 -1.13 21.73 -6.29
CA SER A 185 -0.42 22.93 -6.73
C SER A 185 -0.30 23.91 -5.57
N LEU A 186 0.92 24.33 -5.23
CA LEU A 186 1.17 25.34 -4.21
C LEU A 186 0.59 26.72 -4.58
N ALA A 187 0.37 26.98 -5.88
CA ALA A 187 -0.17 28.24 -6.35
C ALA A 187 -1.70 28.31 -6.21
N THR A 188 -2.42 27.19 -6.37
CA THR A 188 -3.89 27.17 -6.43
C THR A 188 -4.55 26.40 -5.29
N GLY A 189 -3.82 25.55 -4.58
CA GLY A 189 -4.37 24.64 -3.55
C GLY A 189 -5.25 23.52 -4.12
N GLN A 190 -5.29 23.36 -5.45
CA GLN A 190 -6.04 22.34 -6.17
C GLN A 190 -5.09 21.29 -6.77
N PRO A 191 -5.57 20.10 -7.18
CA PRO A 191 -4.78 19.18 -7.99
C PRO A 191 -4.18 19.89 -9.22
N ALA A 192 -2.92 19.61 -9.54
CA ALA A 192 -2.24 20.22 -10.69
C ALA A 192 -2.91 19.88 -12.03
N PHE A 193 -3.58 18.72 -12.09
CA PHE A 193 -4.49 18.30 -13.14
C PHE A 193 -5.51 17.31 -12.56
N GLU A 194 -6.64 17.14 -13.24
CA GLU A 194 -7.71 16.22 -12.83
C GLU A 194 -7.55 14.85 -13.49
N LEU A 195 -7.93 13.80 -12.74
CA LEU A 195 -8.03 12.41 -13.21
C LEU A 195 -9.34 11.81 -12.68
N GLY A 196 -10.03 11.05 -13.52
CA GLY A 196 -11.17 10.23 -13.11
C GLY A 196 -10.76 9.08 -12.19
N LEU A 197 -11.74 8.48 -11.49
CA LEU A 197 -11.49 7.35 -10.57
C LEU A 197 -10.94 6.10 -11.28
N ASP A 198 -11.31 5.94 -12.55
CA ASP A 198 -10.93 4.82 -13.43
C ASP A 198 -9.77 5.19 -14.37
N GLU A 199 -9.11 6.32 -14.14
CA GLU A 199 -8.00 6.82 -14.95
C GLU A 199 -6.68 6.80 -14.18
N LEU A 200 -5.59 6.64 -14.93
CA LEU A 200 -4.23 6.79 -14.45
C LEU A 200 -3.44 7.68 -15.42
N GLU A 201 -2.58 8.53 -14.87
CA GLU A 201 -1.57 9.25 -15.63
C GLU A 201 -0.28 8.41 -15.63
N ARG A 202 -0.09 7.61 -16.68
CA ARG A 202 1.05 6.71 -16.83
C ARG A 202 2.17 7.42 -17.59
N GLY A 203 3.35 7.50 -16.98
CA GLY A 203 4.45 8.31 -17.49
C GLY A 203 4.42 9.76 -17.00
N VAL A 204 3.78 10.01 -15.86
CA VAL A 204 3.81 11.33 -15.21
C VAL A 204 5.23 11.69 -14.78
N GLY A 205 5.63 12.94 -14.98
CA GLY A 205 6.91 13.48 -14.54
C GLY A 205 6.91 13.89 -13.08
N ILE A 206 8.10 14.07 -12.50
CA ILE A 206 8.25 14.39 -11.07
C ILE A 206 7.82 15.84 -10.73
N HIS A 207 7.64 16.71 -11.73
CA HIS A 207 7.07 18.05 -11.54
C HIS A 207 5.57 18.09 -11.90
N GLY A 208 4.96 16.93 -12.19
CA GLY A 208 3.58 16.79 -12.67
C GLY A 208 3.40 17.05 -14.15
N GLU A 209 4.47 16.94 -14.95
CA GLU A 209 4.35 16.92 -16.40
C GLU A 209 3.53 15.71 -16.82
N ARG A 210 2.45 15.96 -17.55
CA ARG A 210 1.55 14.91 -18.02
C ARG A 210 2.19 14.08 -19.11
N ALA A 211 1.75 12.84 -19.24
CA ALA A 211 2.09 12.00 -20.37
C ALA A 211 1.35 12.46 -21.62
N ALA A 212 1.67 11.87 -22.77
CA ALA A 212 0.97 12.15 -24.03
C ALA A 212 -0.53 11.82 -23.97
N SER A 213 -0.92 10.86 -23.13
CA SER A 213 -2.31 10.45 -22.94
C SER A 213 -2.53 9.77 -21.58
N THR A 214 -3.71 9.94 -21.00
CA THR A 214 -4.19 9.15 -19.85
C THR A 214 -4.55 7.74 -20.27
N THR A 215 -4.46 6.78 -19.34
CA THR A 215 -4.86 5.39 -19.55
C THR A 215 -5.98 5.01 -18.59
N SER A 216 -6.75 3.99 -18.94
CA SER A 216 -7.65 3.32 -18.00
C SER A 216 -6.86 2.71 -16.83
N ARG A 217 -7.56 2.43 -15.73
CA ARG A 217 -7.01 1.81 -14.52
C ARG A 217 -7.27 0.29 -14.52
N PRO A 218 -6.37 -0.55 -15.05
CA PRO A 218 -6.51 -2.00 -14.98
C PRO A 218 -6.22 -2.53 -13.56
N PRO A 219 -6.46 -3.82 -13.29
CA PRO A 219 -6.02 -4.46 -12.07
C PRO A 219 -4.52 -4.24 -11.81
N THR A 220 -4.13 -4.01 -10.55
CA THR A 220 -2.75 -3.64 -10.17
C THR A 220 -1.70 -4.61 -10.72
N ARG A 221 -1.97 -5.92 -10.71
CA ARG A 221 -1.05 -6.93 -11.25
C ARG A 221 -0.79 -6.75 -12.75
N GLU A 222 -1.83 -6.42 -13.52
CA GLU A 222 -1.71 -6.18 -14.96
C GLU A 222 -0.92 -4.90 -15.23
N LEU A 223 -1.24 -3.80 -14.54
CA LEU A 223 -0.51 -2.53 -14.63
C LEU A 223 0.99 -2.73 -14.39
N VAL A 224 1.33 -3.36 -13.27
CA VAL A 224 2.71 -3.55 -12.83
C VAL A 224 3.45 -4.53 -13.77
N ALA A 225 2.79 -5.59 -14.25
CA ALA A 225 3.37 -6.51 -15.23
C ALA A 225 3.74 -5.79 -16.54
N GLY A 226 2.87 -4.89 -17.01
CA GLY A 226 3.15 -4.05 -18.18
C GLY A 226 4.36 -3.12 -17.95
N MET A 227 4.39 -2.43 -16.80
CA MET A 227 5.52 -1.57 -16.43
C MET A 227 6.85 -2.35 -16.35
N VAL A 228 6.87 -3.52 -15.71
CA VAL A 228 8.06 -4.38 -15.62
C VAL A 228 8.54 -4.83 -17.00
N SER A 229 7.61 -5.22 -17.88
CA SER A 229 7.94 -5.62 -19.25
C SER A 229 8.62 -4.49 -20.02
N GLU A 230 8.07 -3.27 -19.95
CA GLU A 230 8.65 -2.10 -20.64
C GLU A 230 10.01 -1.71 -20.09
N LEU A 231 10.20 -1.78 -18.77
CA LEU A 231 11.50 -1.52 -18.14
C LEU A 231 12.57 -2.50 -18.63
N LEU A 232 12.26 -3.80 -18.70
CA LEU A 232 13.18 -4.83 -19.18
C LEU A 232 13.49 -4.64 -20.68
N THR A 233 12.48 -4.40 -21.51
CA THR A 233 12.68 -4.10 -22.94
C THR A 233 13.52 -2.83 -23.14
N GLY A 234 13.29 -1.78 -22.34
CA GLY A 234 14.06 -0.55 -22.39
C GLY A 234 15.52 -0.72 -21.96
N LEU A 235 15.82 -1.67 -21.07
CA LEU A 235 17.18 -2.08 -20.71
C LEU A 235 17.84 -2.88 -21.83
N GLU A 236 17.14 -3.86 -22.41
CA GLU A 236 17.65 -4.65 -23.54
C GLU A 236 17.97 -3.78 -24.76
N ALA A 237 17.08 -2.85 -25.13
CA ALA A 237 17.29 -1.91 -26.23
C ALA A 237 18.52 -1.01 -26.03
N ALA A 238 18.91 -0.79 -24.78
CA ALA A 238 20.10 -0.03 -24.41
C ALA A 238 21.41 -0.84 -24.45
N GLY A 239 21.35 -2.12 -24.79
CA GLY A 239 22.47 -3.05 -24.60
C GLY A 239 22.76 -3.36 -23.12
N ALA A 240 21.79 -3.09 -22.24
CA ALA A 240 21.87 -3.32 -20.80
C ALA A 240 21.02 -4.52 -20.35
N GLY A 241 20.96 -5.57 -21.18
CA GLY A 241 20.30 -6.83 -20.84
C GLY A 241 20.76 -7.36 -19.48
N VAL A 242 19.83 -7.94 -18.73
CA VAL A 242 20.07 -8.42 -17.37
C VAL A 242 20.75 -9.80 -17.42
N ASP A 243 21.90 -9.91 -16.76
CA ASP A 243 22.65 -11.16 -16.59
C ASP A 243 22.50 -11.71 -15.16
N ASP A 244 23.37 -12.65 -14.78
CA ASP A 244 23.33 -13.31 -13.46
C ASP A 244 23.58 -12.36 -12.27
N GLU A 245 24.12 -11.15 -12.51
CA GLU A 245 24.24 -10.11 -11.47
C GLU A 245 22.86 -9.57 -11.08
N GLY A 246 21.88 -9.66 -11.97
CA GLY A 246 20.52 -9.24 -11.74
C GLY A 246 20.34 -7.72 -11.75
N VAL A 247 19.31 -7.26 -11.04
CA VAL A 247 18.94 -5.85 -10.96
C VAL A 247 18.93 -5.34 -9.52
N ALA A 248 19.21 -4.04 -9.36
CA ALA A 248 18.71 -3.29 -8.21
C ALA A 248 17.33 -2.73 -8.54
N LEU A 249 16.36 -2.97 -7.65
CA LEU A 249 14.98 -2.51 -7.78
C LEU A 249 14.72 -1.34 -6.84
N LEU A 250 14.21 -0.23 -7.36
CA LEU A 250 13.63 0.85 -6.55
C LEU A 250 12.13 0.93 -6.78
N VAL A 251 11.35 0.70 -5.73
CA VAL A 251 9.90 0.97 -5.68
C VAL A 251 9.70 2.30 -4.95
N ASN A 252 9.52 3.35 -5.73
CA ASN A 252 9.49 4.72 -5.24
C ASN A 252 8.06 5.25 -5.15
N GLY A 253 7.68 5.81 -4.00
CA GLY A 253 6.46 6.61 -3.87
C GLY A 253 6.64 8.02 -4.45
N LEU A 254 5.58 8.55 -5.07
CA LEU A 254 5.56 9.94 -5.58
C LEU A 254 5.08 10.96 -4.52
N GLY A 255 4.92 10.53 -3.27
CA GLY A 255 4.51 11.37 -2.15
C GLY A 255 3.32 10.80 -1.37
N GLY A 256 2.19 10.64 -2.06
CA GLY A 256 0.94 10.19 -1.46
C GLY A 256 0.84 8.67 -1.24
N ALA A 257 1.74 7.85 -1.80
CA ALA A 257 1.77 6.39 -1.63
C ALA A 257 2.06 5.98 -0.17
N THR A 258 1.32 5.02 0.39
CA THR A 258 1.59 4.54 1.76
C THR A 258 2.69 3.47 1.76
N SER A 259 3.35 3.30 2.91
CA SER A 259 4.36 2.24 3.07
C SER A 259 3.78 0.84 2.81
N LEU A 260 2.54 0.57 3.22
CA LEU A 260 1.87 -0.71 2.96
C LEU A 260 1.78 -1.00 1.46
N GLU A 261 1.33 -0.03 0.69
CA GLU A 261 1.17 -0.17 -0.76
C GLU A 261 2.51 -0.34 -1.47
N LEU A 262 3.52 0.45 -1.10
CA LEU A 262 4.85 0.34 -1.70
C LEU A 262 5.49 -1.03 -1.42
N HIS A 263 5.31 -1.60 -0.23
CA HIS A 263 5.80 -2.95 0.08
C HIS A 263 5.00 -4.05 -0.62
N ALA A 264 3.67 -3.88 -0.76
CA ALA A 264 2.85 -4.79 -1.57
C ALA A 264 3.29 -4.76 -3.06
N LEU A 265 3.58 -3.57 -3.59
CA LEU A 265 4.14 -3.41 -4.93
C LEU A 265 5.52 -4.06 -5.06
N ARG A 266 6.41 -3.92 -4.07
CA ARG A 266 7.70 -4.63 -4.09
C ARG A 266 7.51 -6.14 -4.13
N ALA A 267 6.61 -6.71 -3.33
CA ALA A 267 6.34 -8.15 -3.35
C ALA A 267 5.89 -8.59 -4.75
N LEU A 268 4.90 -7.90 -5.31
CA LEU A 268 4.36 -8.15 -6.63
C LEU A 268 5.42 -8.03 -7.75
N VAL A 269 6.24 -6.97 -7.74
CA VAL A 269 7.32 -6.79 -8.72
C VAL A 269 8.37 -7.90 -8.58
N GLY A 270 8.70 -8.31 -7.35
CA GLY A 270 9.59 -9.43 -7.08
C GLY A 270 9.11 -10.72 -7.73
N ASP A 271 7.83 -11.07 -7.55
CA ASP A 271 7.22 -12.25 -8.17
C ASP A 271 7.26 -12.16 -9.72
N LEU A 272 6.88 -11.00 -10.27
CA LEU A 272 6.86 -10.77 -11.73
C LEU A 272 8.25 -10.82 -12.38
N LEU A 273 9.29 -10.38 -11.67
CA LEU A 273 10.68 -10.50 -12.12
C LEU A 273 11.18 -11.94 -12.01
N ALA A 274 10.86 -12.65 -10.91
CA ALA A 274 11.20 -14.06 -10.73
C ALA A 274 10.56 -14.96 -11.80
N GLU A 275 9.28 -14.72 -12.16
CA GLU A 275 8.58 -15.38 -13.27
C GLU A 275 9.31 -15.22 -14.61
N ARG A 276 10.09 -14.15 -14.78
CA ARG A 276 10.89 -13.85 -15.98
C ARG A 276 12.36 -14.28 -15.85
N GLY A 277 12.72 -14.96 -14.76
CA GLY A 277 14.09 -15.38 -14.48
C GLY A 277 15.04 -14.23 -14.11
N VAL A 278 14.51 -13.04 -13.78
CA VAL A 278 15.32 -11.88 -13.40
C VAL A 278 15.54 -11.87 -11.89
N ARG A 279 16.80 -11.96 -11.49
CA ARG A 279 17.20 -11.86 -10.08
C ARG A 279 17.13 -10.42 -9.59
N VAL A 280 16.42 -10.17 -8.49
CA VAL A 280 16.55 -8.93 -7.71
C VAL A 280 17.71 -9.12 -6.73
N ALA A 281 18.83 -8.44 -6.95
CA ALA A 281 20.01 -8.57 -6.09
C ALA A 281 19.92 -7.68 -4.84
N THR A 282 19.20 -6.56 -4.96
CA THR A 282 18.96 -5.62 -3.87
C THR A 282 17.71 -4.80 -4.19
N SER A 283 17.00 -4.35 -3.17
CA SER A 283 15.84 -3.48 -3.36
C SER A 283 15.81 -2.30 -2.37
N LEU A 284 15.21 -1.21 -2.82
CA LEU A 284 14.91 -0.02 -2.02
C LEU A 284 13.43 0.32 -2.18
N VAL A 285 12.73 0.49 -1.07
CA VAL A 285 11.28 0.72 -1.04
C VAL A 285 10.97 1.92 -0.16
N GLY A 286 10.21 2.88 -0.67
CA GLY A 286 9.83 4.09 0.07
C GLY A 286 9.66 5.29 -0.83
N THR A 287 9.56 6.48 -0.26
CA THR A 287 9.48 7.75 -1.01
C THR A 287 10.86 8.39 -1.02
N PHE A 288 11.56 8.32 -2.16
CA PHE A 288 12.91 8.85 -2.35
C PHE A 288 12.96 9.98 -3.37
N THR A 289 12.06 9.95 -4.35
CA THR A 289 11.87 10.98 -5.38
C THR A 289 10.39 11.33 -5.40
N ALA A 290 9.98 12.21 -4.49
CA ALA A 290 8.60 12.66 -4.40
C ALA A 290 8.24 13.61 -5.54
N ALA A 291 6.94 13.82 -5.73
CA ALA A 291 6.36 14.92 -6.46
C ALA A 291 5.33 15.58 -5.53
N LEU A 292 5.81 16.21 -4.46
CA LEU A 292 4.98 16.70 -3.33
C LEU A 292 4.06 15.60 -2.76
N ASP A 293 2.73 15.75 -2.86
CA ASP A 293 1.70 14.82 -2.38
C ASP A 293 1.06 14.00 -3.51
N MET A 294 1.70 13.89 -4.68
CA MET A 294 1.19 13.09 -5.80
C MET A 294 0.90 11.66 -5.37
N ARG A 295 -0.31 11.17 -5.67
CA ARG A 295 -0.71 9.80 -5.34
C ARG A 295 -0.31 8.88 -6.49
N GLY A 296 0.85 8.27 -6.35
CA GLY A 296 1.40 7.39 -7.37
C GLY A 296 2.71 6.75 -6.93
N PHE A 297 3.27 5.93 -7.82
CA PHE A 297 4.55 5.28 -7.63
C PHE A 297 5.35 5.24 -8.94
N SER A 298 6.65 5.04 -8.82
CA SER A 298 7.53 4.70 -9.93
C SER A 298 8.31 3.43 -9.63
N LEU A 299 8.58 2.68 -10.69
CA LEU A 299 9.45 1.51 -10.65
C LEU A 299 10.72 1.83 -11.41
N THR A 300 11.86 1.51 -10.81
CA THR A 300 13.18 1.69 -11.42
C THR A 300 13.95 0.39 -11.36
N LEU A 301 14.53 -0.01 -12.50
CA LEU A 301 15.48 -1.11 -12.58
C LEU A 301 16.85 -0.57 -12.97
N LEU A 302 17.88 -0.93 -12.21
CA LEU A 302 19.29 -0.75 -12.58
C LEU A 302 19.90 -2.12 -12.85
N ALA A 303 20.24 -2.39 -14.12
CA ALA A 303 20.93 -3.62 -14.50
C ALA A 303 22.37 -3.60 -13.97
N LEU A 304 22.68 -4.53 -13.07
CA LEU A 304 23.93 -4.49 -12.34
C LEU A 304 25.12 -4.94 -13.20
N ARG A 305 26.31 -4.64 -12.68
CA ARG A 305 27.58 -5.20 -13.09
C ARG A 305 28.25 -5.84 -11.87
N PRO A 306 29.26 -6.70 -12.09
CA PRO A 306 30.05 -7.24 -10.99
C PRO A 306 30.55 -6.15 -10.04
N GLY A 307 30.28 -6.33 -8.75
CA GLY A 307 30.67 -5.41 -7.67
C GLY A 307 29.72 -4.23 -7.43
N TRP A 308 28.70 -3.99 -8.27
CA TRP A 308 27.77 -2.88 -8.03
C TRP A 308 26.84 -3.14 -6.84
N ALA A 309 26.46 -4.39 -6.61
CA ALA A 309 25.73 -4.78 -5.40
C ALA A 309 26.52 -4.45 -4.11
N GLU A 310 27.86 -4.46 -4.15
CA GLU A 310 28.71 -4.05 -3.02
C GLU A 310 28.69 -2.54 -2.81
N LEU A 311 28.70 -1.75 -3.88
CA LEU A 311 28.58 -0.30 -3.80
C LEU A 311 27.21 0.13 -3.27
N LEU A 312 26.14 -0.56 -3.67
CA LEU A 312 24.79 -0.33 -3.16
C LEU A 312 24.66 -0.73 -1.68
N ALA A 313 25.29 -1.83 -1.26
CA ALA A 313 25.31 -2.27 0.13
C ALA A 313 26.32 -1.52 1.01
N ALA A 314 27.21 -0.72 0.44
CA ALA A 314 28.22 0.01 1.20
C ALA A 314 27.54 0.96 2.23
N PRO A 315 28.09 1.08 3.44
CA PRO A 315 27.53 1.91 4.50
C PRO A 315 27.28 3.36 4.06
N THR A 316 26.18 3.93 4.53
CA THR A 316 25.86 5.35 4.36
C THR A 316 25.67 6.01 5.72
N ALA A 317 25.99 7.29 5.80
CA ALA A 317 25.74 8.14 6.96
C ALA A 317 25.08 9.43 6.51
N THR A 318 23.90 9.29 5.90
CA THR A 318 23.06 10.37 5.39
C THR A 318 21.71 10.39 6.12
N PRO A 319 20.96 11.51 6.08
CA PRO A 319 19.63 11.57 6.68
C PRO A 319 18.61 10.54 6.15
N SER A 320 18.68 10.16 4.87
CA SER A 320 17.59 9.44 4.21
C SER A 320 18.02 8.46 3.11
N LEU A 321 19.29 8.44 2.70
CA LEU A 321 19.80 7.40 1.79
C LEU A 321 20.39 6.24 2.61
N PRO A 322 19.73 5.07 2.67
CA PRO A 322 20.27 3.92 3.39
C PRO A 322 21.34 3.18 2.57
N ALA A 323 22.08 2.30 3.24
CA ALA A 323 22.73 1.18 2.57
C ALA A 323 21.63 0.19 2.14
N LEU A 324 21.69 -0.31 0.90
CA LEU A 324 20.67 -1.22 0.42
C LEU A 324 21.04 -2.66 0.83
N PRO A 325 20.14 -3.41 1.48
CA PRO A 325 20.43 -4.77 1.89
C PRO A 325 20.62 -5.67 0.66
N ARG A 326 21.53 -6.65 0.76
CA ARG A 326 21.56 -7.74 -0.23
C ARG A 326 20.28 -8.55 -0.06
N GLU A 327 19.61 -8.87 -1.17
CA GLU A 327 18.46 -9.75 -1.14
C GLU A 327 18.93 -11.16 -0.73
N GLU A 328 18.43 -11.61 0.41
CA GLU A 328 18.55 -12.99 0.89
C GLU A 328 17.20 -13.67 0.75
N ALA A 329 17.21 -14.98 0.51
CA ALA A 329 15.95 -15.74 0.45
C ALA A 329 15.18 -15.55 1.77
N PRO A 330 13.88 -15.20 1.72
CA PRO A 330 13.10 -14.96 2.92
C PRO A 330 13.12 -16.21 3.81
N GLN A 331 13.57 -16.07 5.05
CA GLN A 331 13.45 -17.11 6.06
C GLN A 331 12.02 -17.12 6.58
N VAL A 332 11.12 -17.76 5.83
CA VAL A 332 9.74 -17.97 6.28
C VAL A 332 9.76 -19.11 7.29
N ALA A 333 9.79 -18.77 8.57
CA ALA A 333 9.53 -19.74 9.62
C ALA A 333 8.03 -20.05 9.64
N GLU A 334 7.64 -21.31 9.43
CA GLU A 334 6.22 -21.72 9.57
C GLU A 334 5.70 -21.45 10.99
N ARG A 335 6.61 -21.43 11.97
CA ARG A 335 6.42 -20.98 13.35
C ARG A 335 7.73 -20.39 13.85
N LEU A 336 7.67 -19.28 14.58
CA LEU A 336 8.75 -18.97 15.51
C LEU A 336 8.78 -20.12 16.51
N ASP A 337 9.93 -20.78 16.70
CA ASP A 337 10.05 -21.93 17.58
C ASP A 337 9.34 -21.65 18.92
N ASP A 338 8.19 -22.29 19.10
CA ASP A 338 7.52 -22.31 20.39
C ASP A 338 8.50 -23.00 21.34
N ALA A 339 8.92 -22.29 22.39
CA ALA A 339 9.63 -22.90 23.49
C ALA A 339 8.74 -23.99 24.09
N SER A 340 8.93 -25.22 23.59
CA SER A 340 8.45 -26.50 24.09
C SER A 340 7.22 -26.41 25.01
N ALA A 341 6.05 -26.12 24.45
CA ALA A 341 4.81 -26.41 25.16
C ALA A 341 4.72 -27.94 25.38
N PRO A 342 4.49 -28.44 26.61
CA PRO A 342 4.36 -29.87 26.84
C PRO A 342 3.15 -30.39 26.06
N GLY A 343 3.37 -31.48 25.32
CA GLY A 343 2.40 -32.06 24.40
C GLY A 343 1.01 -32.19 25.01
N SER A 344 0.04 -31.48 24.42
CA SER A 344 -1.37 -31.79 24.60
C SER A 344 -1.63 -33.14 23.94
N GLY A 345 -1.96 -34.11 24.78
CA GLY A 345 -2.19 -35.49 24.39
C GLY A 345 -3.18 -35.63 23.23
N ASP A 346 -2.81 -36.54 22.35
CA ASP A 346 -3.68 -37.19 21.38
C ASP A 346 -4.93 -37.73 22.10
N SER A 347 -6.09 -37.17 21.77
CA SER A 347 -7.39 -37.78 22.05
C SER A 347 -8.12 -37.98 20.73
N SER A 348 -7.75 -39.04 20.03
CA SER A 348 -8.65 -39.74 19.12
C SER A 348 -9.92 -40.15 19.87
N THR A 349 -11.09 -39.84 19.31
CA THR A 349 -12.24 -40.74 19.05
C THR A 349 -13.52 -39.94 18.84
N GLY A 350 -13.99 -39.92 17.59
CA GLY A 350 -15.33 -39.46 17.23
C GLY A 350 -15.76 -40.17 15.95
N SER A 351 -16.51 -41.25 16.10
CA SER A 351 -17.00 -42.11 15.03
C SER A 351 -17.80 -41.36 13.94
N PRO A 352 -17.81 -41.83 12.69
CA PRO A 352 -18.60 -41.24 11.61
C PRO A 352 -20.06 -41.70 11.73
N HIS A 353 -20.90 -40.95 12.43
CA HIS A 353 -22.36 -41.13 12.44
C HIS A 353 -23.05 -39.78 12.26
N GLY A 354 -23.62 -39.53 11.07
CA GLY A 354 -24.55 -38.42 10.83
C GLY A 354 -24.29 -37.59 9.56
N GLN A 355 -24.14 -38.21 8.39
CA GLN A 355 -23.95 -37.48 7.12
C GLN A 355 -25.19 -36.73 6.62
N ASP A 356 -26.40 -37.01 7.12
CA ASP A 356 -27.65 -36.43 6.59
C ASP A 356 -28.13 -35.12 7.27
N ARG A 357 -27.37 -34.53 8.22
CA ARG A 357 -27.89 -33.40 9.06
C ARG A 357 -26.97 -32.19 9.25
N ASP A 358 -25.79 -32.17 8.65
CA ASP A 358 -24.96 -30.95 8.55
C ASP A 358 -25.39 -30.05 7.34
N ASP A 359 -26.34 -30.53 6.52
CA ASP A 359 -26.86 -29.84 5.34
C ASP A 359 -27.58 -28.53 5.67
N ALA A 360 -28.37 -28.49 6.75
CA ALA A 360 -29.10 -27.27 7.14
C ALA A 360 -28.14 -26.17 7.63
N GLY A 361 -27.12 -26.54 8.41
CA GLY A 361 -26.08 -25.62 8.85
C GLY A 361 -25.23 -25.11 7.69
N ALA A 362 -24.88 -25.98 6.76
CA ALA A 362 -24.19 -25.59 5.52
C ALA A 362 -25.07 -24.68 4.64
N ALA A 363 -26.37 -24.96 4.52
CA ALA A 363 -27.32 -24.12 3.78
C ALA A 363 -27.48 -22.73 4.40
N VAL A 364 -27.52 -22.62 5.73
CA VAL A 364 -27.52 -21.33 6.46
C VAL A 364 -26.24 -20.55 6.14
N VAL A 365 -25.07 -21.17 6.28
CA VAL A 365 -23.80 -20.48 6.00
C VAL A 365 -23.69 -20.08 4.52
N ALA A 366 -24.12 -20.93 3.58
CA ALA A 366 -24.09 -20.62 2.16
C ALA A 366 -25.02 -19.44 1.81
N ALA A 367 -26.26 -19.45 2.31
CA ALA A 367 -27.23 -18.38 2.06
C ALA A 367 -26.79 -17.05 2.72
N TRP A 368 -26.24 -17.12 3.94
CA TRP A 368 -25.70 -15.94 4.61
C TRP A 368 -24.45 -15.41 3.89
N ALA A 369 -23.55 -16.29 3.45
CA ALA A 369 -22.36 -15.91 2.70
C ALA A 369 -22.71 -15.21 1.38
N GLN A 370 -23.70 -15.73 0.65
CA GLN A 370 -24.19 -15.11 -0.57
C GLN A 370 -24.76 -13.71 -0.27
N ALA A 371 -25.62 -13.60 0.73
CA ALA A 371 -26.27 -12.35 1.09
C ALA A 371 -25.29 -11.24 1.50
N LEU A 372 -24.28 -11.58 2.31
CA LEU A 372 -23.29 -10.60 2.75
C LEU A 372 -22.24 -10.31 1.66
N GLY A 373 -21.99 -11.25 0.75
CA GLY A 373 -21.20 -11.00 -0.45
C GLY A 373 -21.89 -10.00 -1.39
N GLU A 374 -23.20 -10.14 -1.61
CA GLU A 374 -24.00 -9.18 -2.39
C GLU A 374 -24.08 -7.80 -1.71
N ALA A 375 -24.16 -7.76 -0.38
CA ALA A 375 -24.23 -6.52 0.40
C ALA A 375 -22.88 -5.95 0.82
N HIS A 376 -21.76 -6.48 0.31
CA HIS A 376 -20.40 -6.12 0.75
C HIS A 376 -20.16 -4.60 0.76
N ASP A 377 -20.37 -3.96 -0.39
CA ASP A 377 -20.10 -2.53 -0.56
C ASP A 377 -21.03 -1.67 0.29
N ASP A 378 -22.27 -2.11 0.50
CA ASP A 378 -23.21 -1.43 1.38
C ASP A 378 -22.85 -1.57 2.86
N LEU A 379 -22.41 -2.74 3.31
CA LEU A 379 -21.92 -2.95 4.67
C LEU A 379 -20.69 -2.08 4.95
N THR A 380 -19.77 -2.02 3.99
CA THR A 380 -18.61 -1.11 4.03
C THR A 380 -19.05 0.35 4.09
N ARG A 381 -20.03 0.77 3.27
CA ARG A 381 -20.57 2.13 3.29
C ARG A 381 -21.28 2.47 4.60
N LEU A 382 -22.07 1.56 5.15
CA LEU A 382 -22.74 1.73 6.44
C LEU A 382 -21.70 1.89 7.56
N ASP A 383 -20.64 1.08 7.52
CA ASP A 383 -19.56 1.18 8.50
C ASP A 383 -18.70 2.45 8.31
N GLN A 384 -18.53 2.99 7.11
CA GLN A 384 -17.88 4.31 6.94
C GLN A 384 -18.66 5.45 7.61
N LEU A 385 -19.98 5.33 7.71
CA LEU A 385 -20.83 6.32 8.40
C LEU A 385 -20.81 6.16 9.93
N ALA A 386 -20.52 4.96 10.43
CA ALA A 386 -20.66 4.58 11.83
C ALA A 386 -19.37 4.07 12.51
N GLY A 387 -18.27 3.96 11.77
CA GLY A 387 -17.07 3.22 12.14
C GLY A 387 -15.89 3.58 11.23
N ASP A 388 -15.14 2.58 10.75
CA ASP A 388 -13.95 2.78 9.92
C ASP A 388 -14.03 2.19 8.52
N GLY A 389 -15.15 1.54 8.17
CA GLY A 389 -15.41 1.08 6.82
C GLY A 389 -14.75 -0.25 6.49
N ASP A 390 -14.45 -1.09 7.49
CA ASP A 390 -13.79 -2.39 7.31
C ASP A 390 -14.73 -3.59 7.53
N PHE A 391 -15.98 -3.34 7.97
CA PHE A 391 -16.89 -4.41 8.36
C PHE A 391 -17.24 -5.37 7.21
N GLY A 392 -17.44 -4.84 5.99
CA GLY A 392 -17.70 -5.67 4.79
C GLY A 392 -16.55 -6.64 4.50
N ASP A 393 -15.31 -6.12 4.51
CA ASP A 393 -14.09 -6.92 4.30
C ASP A 393 -13.90 -7.98 5.41
N ASN A 394 -14.10 -7.60 6.67
CA ASN A 394 -13.96 -8.49 7.82
C ASN A 394 -14.92 -9.68 7.75
N VAL A 395 -16.18 -9.44 7.36
CA VAL A 395 -17.18 -10.49 7.25
C VAL A 395 -16.95 -11.35 6.00
N ALA A 396 -16.60 -10.76 4.86
CA ALA A 396 -16.24 -11.49 3.64
C ALA A 396 -15.02 -12.40 3.86
N SER A 397 -14.01 -11.91 4.59
CA SER A 397 -12.86 -12.70 5.03
C SER A 397 -13.31 -13.89 5.88
N GLY A 398 -14.10 -13.65 6.94
CA GLY A 398 -14.59 -14.72 7.82
C GLY A 398 -15.38 -15.81 7.09
N LEU A 399 -16.23 -15.43 6.14
CA LEU A 399 -16.98 -16.37 5.31
C LEU A 399 -16.06 -17.14 4.36
N THR A 400 -15.03 -16.50 3.80
CA THR A 400 -14.01 -17.17 2.98
C THR A 400 -13.24 -18.22 3.79
N HIS A 401 -12.84 -17.88 5.02
CA HIS A 401 -12.21 -18.82 5.97
C HIS A 401 -13.18 -19.98 6.33
N ALA A 402 -14.46 -19.69 6.56
CA ALA A 402 -15.49 -20.69 6.82
C ALA A 402 -15.64 -21.69 5.66
N GLN A 403 -15.68 -21.20 4.42
CA GLN A 403 -15.76 -22.06 3.23
C GLN A 403 -14.54 -22.97 3.10
N ARG A 404 -13.33 -22.46 3.35
CA ARG A 404 -12.10 -23.27 3.36
C ARG A 404 -12.12 -24.38 4.42
N ARG A 405 -12.82 -24.15 5.53
CA ARG A 405 -12.99 -25.11 6.64
C ARG A 405 -14.18 -26.06 6.46
N GLY A 406 -14.79 -26.09 5.28
CA GLY A 406 -15.88 -27.02 4.92
C GLY A 406 -17.28 -26.41 4.92
N GLY A 407 -17.42 -25.09 5.13
CA GLY A 407 -18.67 -24.36 4.89
C GLY A 407 -19.82 -24.68 5.85
N THR A 408 -19.59 -25.44 6.92
CA THR A 408 -20.59 -25.74 7.95
C THR A 408 -20.71 -24.60 8.96
N LEU A 409 -21.79 -24.60 9.75
CA LEU A 409 -21.96 -23.60 10.82
C LEU A 409 -20.84 -23.66 11.88
N SER A 410 -20.31 -24.86 12.15
CA SER A 410 -19.15 -25.05 13.03
C SER A 410 -17.86 -24.53 12.39
N ALA A 411 -17.70 -24.69 11.08
CA ALA A 411 -16.57 -24.13 10.34
C ALA A 411 -16.60 -22.61 10.35
N ALA A 412 -17.79 -22.01 10.18
CA ALA A 412 -18.00 -20.58 10.30
C ALA A 412 -17.71 -20.05 11.70
N ALA A 413 -18.21 -20.71 12.75
CA ALA A 413 -17.92 -20.34 14.13
C ALA A 413 -16.40 -20.30 14.42
N GLY A 414 -15.66 -21.35 14.04
CA GLY A 414 -14.21 -21.40 14.20
C GLY A 414 -13.48 -20.35 13.36
N ALA A 415 -13.88 -20.15 12.10
CA ALA A 415 -13.28 -19.14 11.23
C ALA A 415 -13.41 -17.72 11.80
N PHE A 416 -14.61 -17.33 12.23
CA PHE A 416 -14.85 -16.01 12.81
C PHE A 416 -14.16 -15.83 14.18
N LEU A 417 -14.02 -16.88 14.97
CA LEU A 417 -13.38 -16.81 16.28
C LEU A 417 -11.85 -16.77 16.18
N ASP A 418 -11.25 -17.56 15.28
CA ASP A 418 -9.82 -17.82 15.26
C ASP A 418 -9.07 -17.06 14.15
N GLU A 419 -9.75 -16.67 13.07
CA GLU A 419 -9.10 -16.14 11.84
C GLU A 419 -9.56 -14.73 11.45
N VAL A 420 -10.59 -14.17 12.10
CA VAL A 420 -11.08 -12.82 11.84
C VAL A 420 -10.75 -11.89 13.02
N GLY A 421 -10.03 -10.81 12.72
CA GLY A 421 -9.66 -9.80 13.70
C GLY A 421 -10.79 -8.82 14.04
N GLY A 422 -10.43 -7.78 14.80
CA GLY A 422 -11.39 -6.75 15.23
C GLY A 422 -12.37 -7.24 16.30
N SER A 423 -13.36 -6.42 16.64
CA SER A 423 -14.40 -6.79 17.61
C SER A 423 -15.50 -7.64 16.99
N SER A 424 -15.80 -7.47 15.69
CA SER A 424 -16.89 -8.15 15.01
C SER A 424 -16.62 -9.65 14.81
N GLY A 425 -15.40 -10.02 14.45
CA GLY A 425 -14.98 -11.41 14.22
C GLY A 425 -15.30 -12.33 15.40
N PRO A 426 -14.63 -12.15 16.55
CA PRO A 426 -14.85 -13.01 17.72
C PRO A 426 -16.29 -12.99 18.25
N LEU A 427 -16.99 -11.84 18.17
CA LEU A 427 -18.37 -11.74 18.63
C LEU A 427 -19.36 -12.49 17.72
N LEU A 428 -19.16 -12.45 16.40
CA LEU A 428 -19.91 -13.31 15.46
C LEU A 428 -19.54 -14.78 15.66
N GLY A 429 -18.26 -15.09 15.88
CA GLY A 429 -17.79 -16.44 16.19
C GLY A 429 -18.53 -17.04 17.40
N LEU A 430 -18.63 -16.28 18.50
CA LEU A 430 -19.37 -16.67 19.69
C LEU A 430 -20.86 -16.90 19.42
N LEU A 431 -21.52 -16.01 18.66
CA LEU A 431 -22.92 -16.20 18.28
C LEU A 431 -23.12 -17.49 17.46
N LEU A 432 -22.26 -17.72 16.47
CA LEU A 432 -22.33 -18.90 15.61
C LEU A 432 -22.07 -20.18 16.41
N THR A 433 -21.13 -20.18 17.36
CA THR A 433 -20.87 -21.31 18.27
C THR A 433 -22.13 -21.74 19.00
N GLU A 434 -22.92 -20.80 19.53
CA GLU A 434 -24.16 -21.08 20.25
C GLU A 434 -25.27 -21.61 19.32
N LEU A 435 -25.25 -21.25 18.03
CA LEU A 435 -26.21 -21.73 17.02
C LEU A 435 -25.92 -23.16 16.53
N VAL A 436 -24.68 -23.64 16.59
CA VAL A 436 -24.29 -25.00 16.16
C VAL A 436 -25.19 -26.11 16.73
N PRO A 437 -25.43 -26.21 18.05
CA PRO A 437 -26.27 -27.28 18.61
C PRO A 437 -27.77 -27.12 18.30
N ALA A 438 -28.26 -25.91 17.99
CA ALA A 438 -29.66 -25.65 17.68
C ALA A 438 -30.04 -26.07 16.26
N VAL A 439 -29.14 -25.83 15.29
CA VAL A 439 -29.39 -26.16 13.88
C VAL A 439 -29.19 -27.65 13.58
N ARG A 440 -28.61 -28.42 14.52
CA ARG A 440 -28.31 -29.86 14.37
C ARG A 440 -29.41 -30.83 14.85
N ARG A 441 -30.43 -30.38 15.59
CA ARG A 441 -31.44 -31.25 16.23
C ARG A 441 -32.66 -31.51 15.33
N GLY A 442 -33.14 -32.76 15.38
CA GLY A 442 -33.88 -33.43 14.30
C GLY A 442 -35.40 -33.56 14.44
N ASP A 443 -36.06 -32.56 15.03
CA ASP A 443 -37.53 -32.45 14.97
C ASP A 443 -37.92 -31.02 14.53
N PRO A 444 -38.56 -30.83 13.36
CA PRO A 444 -39.05 -29.52 12.90
C PRO A 444 -39.91 -28.75 13.92
N SER A 445 -40.55 -29.45 14.86
CA SER A 445 -41.36 -28.84 15.93
C SER A 445 -40.53 -28.27 17.09
N GLU A 446 -39.26 -28.67 17.24
CA GLU A 446 -38.34 -28.20 18.28
C GLU A 446 -37.35 -27.12 17.78
N VAL A 447 -37.28 -26.90 16.46
CA VAL A 447 -36.31 -25.97 15.84
C VAL A 447 -36.50 -24.52 16.29
N GLY A 448 -37.74 -24.04 16.43
CA GLY A 448 -38.01 -22.67 16.89
C GLY A 448 -37.49 -22.41 18.32
N PRO A 449 -37.91 -23.21 19.32
CA PRO A 449 -37.41 -23.11 20.70
C PRO A 449 -35.89 -23.27 20.82
N ASP A 450 -35.29 -24.21 20.08
CA ASP A 450 -33.85 -24.44 20.12
C ASP A 450 -33.05 -23.26 19.53
N VAL A 451 -33.52 -22.67 18.43
CA VAL A 451 -32.94 -21.45 17.86
C VAL A 451 -33.13 -20.28 18.82
N GLY A 452 -34.28 -20.14 19.48
CA GLY A 452 -34.52 -19.10 20.48
C GLY A 452 -33.52 -19.17 21.64
N ALA A 453 -33.32 -20.35 22.21
CA ALA A 453 -32.34 -20.59 23.27
C ALA A 453 -30.90 -20.26 22.80
N ALA A 454 -30.53 -20.65 21.57
CA ALA A 454 -29.23 -20.34 20.99
C ALA A 454 -29.02 -18.84 20.74
N LEU A 455 -30.01 -18.13 20.19
CA LEU A 455 -29.93 -16.68 19.99
C LEU A 455 -29.79 -15.96 21.34
N ARG A 456 -30.48 -16.40 22.39
CA ARG A 456 -30.33 -15.84 23.73
C ARG A 456 -28.95 -16.12 24.32
N SER A 457 -28.44 -17.35 24.22
CA SER A 457 -27.10 -17.71 24.68
C SER A 457 -26.04 -16.88 23.95
N GLY A 458 -26.18 -16.73 22.62
CA GLY A 458 -25.35 -15.87 21.79
C GLY A 458 -25.39 -14.41 22.24
N ALA A 459 -26.58 -13.86 22.51
CA ALA A 459 -26.73 -12.50 23.02
C ALA A 459 -26.02 -12.30 24.36
N GLN A 460 -26.11 -13.28 25.27
CA GLN A 460 -25.42 -13.26 26.55
C GLN A 460 -23.90 -13.36 26.38
N ALA A 461 -23.41 -14.19 25.44
CA ALA A 461 -21.99 -14.29 25.13
C ALA A 461 -21.44 -12.98 24.56
N VAL A 462 -22.15 -12.39 23.59
CA VAL A 462 -21.80 -11.09 22.99
C VAL A 462 -21.84 -9.98 24.03
N THR A 463 -22.84 -9.96 24.92
CA THR A 463 -22.92 -9.00 26.04
C THR A 463 -21.75 -9.17 27.01
N ARG A 464 -21.44 -10.41 27.40
CA ARG A 464 -20.37 -10.71 28.36
C ARG A 464 -18.99 -10.32 27.84
N VAL A 465 -18.71 -10.56 26.56
CA VAL A 465 -17.40 -10.29 25.95
C VAL A 465 -17.30 -8.87 25.40
N GLY A 466 -18.32 -8.40 24.69
CA GLY A 466 -18.36 -7.06 24.08
C GLY A 466 -18.81 -5.93 25.02
N GLY A 467 -19.47 -6.27 26.13
CA GLY A 467 -19.95 -5.32 27.13
C GLY A 467 -21.11 -4.41 26.67
N ALA A 468 -21.71 -4.68 25.51
CA ALA A 468 -22.80 -3.90 24.95
C ALA A 468 -24.18 -4.34 25.50
N GLN A 469 -25.19 -3.50 25.30
CA GLN A 469 -26.60 -3.81 25.55
C GLN A 469 -27.48 -3.29 24.40
N VAL A 470 -28.76 -3.67 24.39
CA VAL A 470 -29.74 -3.07 23.47
C VAL A 470 -29.78 -1.55 23.68
N GLY A 471 -29.76 -0.80 22.59
CA GLY A 471 -29.66 0.66 22.57
C GLY A 471 -28.24 1.18 22.37
N ASP A 472 -27.21 0.33 22.42
CA ASP A 472 -25.81 0.75 22.23
C ASP A 472 -25.38 0.81 20.75
N ARG A 473 -26.26 0.45 19.81
CA ARG A 473 -26.01 0.38 18.37
C ARG A 473 -24.99 -0.69 18.01
N THR A 474 -25.39 -1.95 18.14
CA THR A 474 -24.58 -3.15 17.96
C THR A 474 -25.43 -4.33 17.49
N PHE A 475 -24.79 -5.50 17.33
CA PHE A 475 -25.43 -6.81 17.08
C PHE A 475 -26.64 -7.07 17.99
N LEU A 476 -26.59 -6.61 19.24
CA LEU A 476 -27.62 -6.86 20.24
C LEU A 476 -28.96 -6.20 19.90
N ASP A 477 -28.94 -5.11 19.13
CA ASP A 477 -30.15 -4.41 18.71
C ASP A 477 -30.99 -5.23 17.73
N ALA A 478 -30.39 -6.18 17.00
CA ALA A 478 -31.12 -7.16 16.19
C ALA A 478 -31.29 -8.50 16.93
N LEU A 479 -30.26 -8.93 17.66
CA LEU A 479 -30.20 -10.26 18.27
C LEU A 479 -31.18 -10.43 19.44
N VAL A 480 -31.26 -9.43 20.33
CA VAL A 480 -32.12 -9.51 21.53
C VAL A 480 -33.61 -9.46 21.17
N PRO A 481 -34.09 -8.55 20.29
CA PRO A 481 -35.49 -8.58 19.86
C PRO A 481 -35.92 -9.90 19.21
N ALA A 482 -35.03 -10.52 18.42
CA ALA A 482 -35.29 -11.83 17.82
C ALA A 482 -35.44 -12.93 18.89
N ALA A 483 -34.53 -12.95 19.87
CA ALA A 483 -34.59 -13.90 20.98
C ALA A 483 -35.82 -13.67 21.88
N ASP A 484 -36.18 -12.41 22.16
CA ASP A 484 -37.34 -12.05 22.98
C ASP A 484 -38.65 -12.51 22.31
N ALA A 485 -38.75 -12.40 20.98
CA ALA A 485 -39.91 -12.88 20.23
C ALA A 485 -40.08 -14.41 20.34
N LEU A 486 -39.00 -15.17 20.21
CA LEU A 486 -39.04 -16.64 20.31
C LEU A 486 -39.35 -17.13 21.72
N ASP A 487 -38.81 -16.47 22.76
CA ASP A 487 -39.16 -16.78 24.15
C ASP A 487 -40.62 -16.51 24.48
N ALA A 488 -41.24 -15.53 23.81
CA ALA A 488 -42.66 -15.25 23.90
C ALA A 488 -43.53 -16.26 23.12
N GLY A 489 -42.92 -17.24 22.46
CA GLY A 489 -43.61 -18.28 21.67
C GLY A 489 -43.98 -17.84 20.25
N ALA A 490 -43.36 -16.78 19.72
CA ALA A 490 -43.57 -16.34 18.34
C ALA A 490 -42.87 -17.28 17.32
N SER A 491 -43.20 -17.11 16.04
CA SER A 491 -42.56 -17.90 14.97
C SER A 491 -41.15 -17.38 14.61
N LEU A 492 -40.35 -18.19 13.91
CA LEU A 492 -39.07 -17.74 13.34
C LEU A 492 -39.25 -16.56 12.37
N VAL A 493 -40.39 -16.47 11.69
CA VAL A 493 -40.72 -15.34 10.81
C VAL A 493 -40.92 -14.07 11.63
N ASP A 494 -41.60 -14.14 12.77
CA ASP A 494 -41.80 -13.00 13.66
C ASP A 494 -40.47 -12.57 14.31
N ALA A 495 -39.63 -13.54 14.69
CA ALA A 495 -38.27 -13.27 15.18
C ALA A 495 -37.40 -12.56 14.14
N ALA A 496 -37.48 -12.97 12.87
CA ALA A 496 -36.79 -12.31 11.78
C ALA A 496 -37.30 -10.88 11.56
N ARG A 497 -38.62 -10.63 11.67
CA ARG A 497 -39.18 -9.27 11.62
C ARG A 497 -38.68 -8.40 12.77
N ALA A 498 -38.67 -8.94 13.99
CA ALA A 498 -38.13 -8.24 15.15
C ALA A 498 -36.64 -7.90 15.00
N ALA A 499 -35.85 -8.82 14.41
CA ALA A 499 -34.44 -8.56 14.10
C ALA A 499 -34.27 -7.43 13.08
N ILE A 500 -35.09 -7.42 12.02
CA ILE A 500 -35.08 -6.36 11.00
C ILE A 500 -35.46 -5.01 11.61
N GLU A 501 -36.55 -4.95 12.38
CA GLU A 501 -37.00 -3.74 13.05
C GLU A 501 -35.92 -3.20 14.00
N GLY A 502 -35.29 -4.10 14.78
CA GLY A 502 -34.17 -3.77 15.65
C GLY A 502 -32.98 -3.20 14.89
N ALA A 503 -32.57 -3.85 13.79
CA ALA A 503 -31.49 -3.38 12.93
C ALA A 503 -31.80 -2.01 12.29
N VAL A 504 -32.98 -1.82 11.72
CA VAL A 504 -33.40 -0.53 11.12
C VAL A 504 -33.47 0.56 12.19
N GLY A 505 -33.98 0.25 13.37
CA GLY A 505 -34.10 1.18 14.49
C GLY A 505 -32.76 1.77 14.96
N THR A 506 -31.66 1.05 14.75
CA THR A 506 -30.31 1.54 15.08
C THR A 506 -29.92 2.84 14.36
N ALA A 507 -30.58 3.18 13.24
CA ALA A 507 -30.37 4.44 12.54
C ALA A 507 -30.71 5.68 13.38
N GLN A 508 -31.54 5.51 14.42
CA GLN A 508 -31.93 6.56 15.36
C GLN A 508 -31.11 6.55 16.66
N LEU A 509 -30.16 5.61 16.79
CA LEU A 509 -29.37 5.46 18.01
C LEU A 509 -28.00 6.13 17.86
N VAL A 510 -27.61 6.85 18.90
CA VAL A 510 -26.22 7.31 19.08
C VAL A 510 -25.43 6.16 19.69
N GLY A 511 -24.39 5.71 18.97
CA GLY A 511 -23.56 4.60 19.41
C GLY A 511 -22.89 4.87 20.76
N ARG A 512 -22.88 3.86 21.63
CA ARG A 512 -22.23 3.92 22.96
C ARG A 512 -21.08 2.93 23.10
N ARG A 513 -20.95 2.02 22.14
CA ARG A 513 -19.94 0.96 22.08
C ARG A 513 -19.27 0.93 20.71
N GLY A 514 -18.21 0.13 20.58
CA GLY A 514 -17.46 0.03 19.32
C GLY A 514 -16.89 1.36 18.85
N ARG A 515 -16.71 1.51 17.52
CA ARG A 515 -16.20 2.72 16.89
C ARG A 515 -17.27 3.82 16.74
N SER A 516 -18.55 3.45 16.72
CA SER A 516 -19.67 4.40 16.64
C SER A 516 -19.75 5.36 17.82
N ARG A 517 -19.22 4.98 18.98
CA ARG A 517 -19.14 5.85 20.18
C ARG A 517 -18.39 7.16 19.96
N TYR A 518 -17.47 7.23 19.00
CA TYR A 518 -16.65 8.43 18.76
C TYR A 518 -17.32 9.44 17.82
N LEU A 519 -18.42 9.06 17.16
CA LEU A 519 -19.04 9.86 16.10
C LEU A 519 -20.20 10.73 16.61
N GLY A 520 -20.79 10.39 17.76
CA GLY A 520 -21.95 11.11 18.29
C GLY A 520 -23.09 11.16 17.27
N ASP A 521 -23.67 12.34 17.07
CA ASP A 521 -24.78 12.56 16.14
C ASP A 521 -24.42 12.29 14.67
N ARG A 522 -23.13 12.25 14.32
CA ARG A 522 -22.69 11.97 12.93
C ARG A 522 -23.02 10.56 12.47
N ALA A 523 -23.23 9.63 13.40
CA ALA A 523 -23.62 8.26 13.07
C ALA A 523 -25.11 8.14 12.72
N LEU A 524 -25.96 9.12 13.04
CA LEU A 524 -27.40 9.04 12.81
C LEU A 524 -27.76 8.96 11.32
N GLY A 525 -28.88 8.31 11.01
CA GLY A 525 -29.45 8.23 9.66
C GLY A 525 -29.07 7.00 8.83
N ALA A 526 -28.24 6.10 9.39
CA ALA A 526 -27.90 4.82 8.76
C ALA A 526 -27.93 3.68 9.80
N PRO A 527 -28.44 2.48 9.45
CA PRO A 527 -28.37 1.31 10.34
C PRO A 527 -26.94 0.92 10.71
N ASP A 528 -26.79 0.25 11.86
CA ASP A 528 -25.56 -0.41 12.27
C ASP A 528 -25.28 -1.61 11.33
N PRO A 529 -24.09 -1.67 10.70
CA PRO A 529 -23.75 -2.77 9.79
C PRO A 529 -23.74 -4.13 10.51
N GLY A 530 -23.39 -4.13 11.80
CA GLY A 530 -23.43 -5.31 12.64
C GLY A 530 -24.82 -5.84 12.89
N ALA A 531 -25.74 -4.97 13.32
CA ALA A 531 -27.14 -5.30 13.51
C ALA A 531 -27.78 -5.78 12.19
N ALA A 532 -27.45 -5.14 11.06
CA ALA A 532 -27.92 -5.53 9.74
C ALA A 532 -27.44 -6.94 9.33
N ALA A 533 -26.17 -7.26 9.56
CA ALA A 533 -25.62 -8.59 9.28
C ALA A 533 -26.24 -9.69 10.16
N VAL A 534 -26.51 -9.39 11.44
CA VAL A 534 -27.21 -10.31 12.36
C VAL A 534 -28.68 -10.47 11.98
N ALA A 535 -29.38 -9.40 11.61
CA ALA A 535 -30.75 -9.50 11.11
C ALA A 535 -30.83 -10.36 9.83
N ALA A 536 -29.87 -10.20 8.91
CA ALA A 536 -29.76 -11.05 7.72
C ALA A 536 -29.56 -12.53 8.11
N LEU A 537 -28.75 -12.84 9.13
CA LEU A 537 -28.59 -14.20 9.63
C LEU A 537 -29.91 -14.78 10.17
N VAL A 538 -30.68 -14.00 10.94
CA VAL A 538 -31.99 -14.46 11.48
C VAL A 538 -33.00 -14.68 10.36
N VAL A 539 -33.01 -13.84 9.32
CA VAL A 539 -33.84 -14.05 8.12
C VAL A 539 -33.45 -15.33 7.40
N VAL A 540 -32.14 -15.60 7.23
CA VAL A 540 -31.66 -16.85 6.62
C VAL A 540 -32.09 -18.05 7.46
N LEU A 541 -31.97 -17.98 8.80
CA LEU A 541 -32.45 -19.05 9.69
C LEU A 541 -33.94 -19.32 9.47
N ALA A 542 -34.78 -18.29 9.38
CA ALA A 542 -36.21 -18.47 9.10
C ALA A 542 -36.45 -19.10 7.71
N GLN A 543 -35.77 -18.61 6.67
CA GLN A 543 -35.94 -19.09 5.30
C GLN A 543 -35.50 -20.56 5.12
N VAL A 544 -34.40 -20.96 5.74
CA VAL A 544 -33.83 -22.30 5.63
C VAL A 544 -34.56 -23.31 6.53
N LEU A 545 -34.95 -22.91 7.74
CA LEU A 545 -35.44 -23.85 8.76
C LEU A 545 -36.97 -23.96 8.85
N ASP A 546 -37.73 -22.90 8.57
CA ASP A 546 -39.20 -22.95 8.53
C ASP A 546 -39.70 -23.29 7.11
N GLY A 547 -39.14 -22.62 6.10
CA GLY A 547 -39.46 -22.89 4.68
C GLY A 547 -40.89 -22.56 4.24
N SER A 548 -41.71 -22.01 5.16
CA SER A 548 -43.09 -21.58 4.93
C SER A 548 -43.20 -20.48 3.86
N PRO A 549 -44.37 -20.32 3.19
CA PRO A 549 -44.59 -19.19 2.28
C PRO A 549 -44.32 -17.83 2.92
N GLN A 550 -44.59 -17.70 4.21
CA GLN A 550 -44.34 -16.50 5.01
C GLN A 550 -42.84 -16.27 5.20
N ALA A 551 -42.05 -17.31 5.48
CA ALA A 551 -40.59 -17.22 5.58
C ALA A 551 -39.95 -16.82 4.24
N ARG A 552 -40.44 -17.36 3.12
CA ARG A 552 -39.98 -16.99 1.76
C ARG A 552 -40.38 -15.58 1.35
N ALA A 553 -41.41 -15.01 1.97
CA ALA A 553 -41.89 -13.65 1.72
C ALA A 553 -41.18 -12.59 2.59
N LEU A 554 -40.28 -12.99 3.49
CA LEU A 554 -39.40 -12.04 4.18
C LEU A 554 -38.53 -11.28 3.17
N PRO A 555 -38.10 -10.04 3.49
CA PRO A 555 -37.14 -9.30 2.67
C PRO A 555 -35.89 -10.15 2.38
N SER A 556 -35.27 -9.94 1.21
CA SER A 556 -34.06 -10.69 0.89
C SER A 556 -32.96 -10.38 1.94
N PRO A 557 -32.19 -11.38 2.40
CA PRO A 557 -31.13 -11.15 3.38
C PRO A 557 -30.10 -10.10 2.92
N ALA A 558 -29.84 -9.98 1.61
CA ALA A 558 -28.99 -8.93 1.04
C ALA A 558 -29.60 -7.52 1.17
N ALA A 559 -30.93 -7.38 1.00
CA ALA A 559 -31.62 -6.11 1.25
C ALA A 559 -31.58 -5.71 2.73
N VAL A 560 -31.70 -6.70 3.63
CA VAL A 560 -31.54 -6.49 5.09
C VAL A 560 -30.13 -6.00 5.40
N ALA A 561 -29.11 -6.71 4.91
CA ALA A 561 -27.71 -6.40 5.17
C ALA A 561 -27.27 -5.05 4.58
N SER A 562 -27.82 -4.64 3.44
CA SER A 562 -27.54 -3.32 2.83
C SER A 562 -28.21 -2.14 3.55
N GLY A 563 -29.10 -2.40 4.52
CA GLY A 563 -29.86 -1.37 5.21
C GLY A 563 -30.86 -0.64 4.31
N THR A 564 -31.24 -1.24 3.18
CA THR A 564 -32.12 -0.62 2.16
C THR A 564 -33.60 -0.91 2.39
N ILE A 565 -33.94 -1.67 3.42
CA ILE A 565 -35.33 -1.96 3.79
C ILE A 565 -35.98 -0.67 4.27
N ARG A 566 -36.90 -0.14 3.46
CA ARG A 566 -37.87 0.87 3.89
C ARG A 566 -39.11 0.15 4.40
N GLU A 567 -39.72 0.71 5.46
CA GLU A 567 -40.97 0.24 6.09
C GLU A 567 -42.05 -0.18 5.08
#